data_AF-A0A8H7NK17-F1
#
_entry.id   AF-A0A8H7NK17-F1
#
_cell.length_a   1.000
_cell.length_b   1.000
_cell.length_c   1.000
_cell.angle_alpha   90.00
_cell.angle_beta   90.00
_cell.angle_gamma   90.00
#
_symmetry.space_group_name_H-M   'P 1'
#
loop_
_entity.id
_entity.type
_entity.pdbx_description
1 polymer ?
#
loop_
_entity_poly.entity_id
_entity_poly.type
_entity_poly.pdbx_seq_one_letter_code
_entity_poly.pdbx_strand_id
1 'polypeptide(L)'
;MERHNYKKEDMVILTDDQENPIMRPTKANIKRAMGWLVGGAEPNDSLFLHYSGHGGQTEDLDGDEDDGYDEVIYPVDHTENGHIVDDDIHAMCVKPLKAGVRLTAIFDSCHSATVMDLPYVYSTKGILKEPNLAKEAGQGLLGAFTSYASGDMAGVASSVFGFAKTAMMGNDGYNKTKDTRTSPADVVMWSGSKDDQTSADATIANKATGAMSYAFISALKANPDQTYVELLNNIRDILMEKYSQKPQLSCSHPLDTNLKFVM
;
A
#
# COMPACT_ATOMS: atom_id res chain seq x y z
N MET A 1 17.97 1.36 -9.27
CA MET A 1 17.82 1.08 -10.71
C MET A 1 18.63 -0.15 -11.13
N GLU A 2 19.93 -0.22 -10.86
CA GLU A 2 20.80 -1.32 -11.37
C GLU A 2 20.51 -2.75 -10.85
N ARG A 3 19.74 -2.94 -9.77
CA ARG A 3 19.55 -4.28 -9.16
C ARG A 3 18.21 -4.96 -9.43
N HIS A 4 17.18 -4.22 -9.86
CA HIS A 4 15.80 -4.74 -9.98
C HIS A 4 15.19 -4.52 -11.38
N ASN A 5 16.02 -4.26 -12.40
CA ASN A 5 15.64 -4.22 -13.81
C ASN A 5 14.50 -3.26 -14.24
N TYR A 6 14.05 -2.35 -13.38
CA TYR A 6 13.19 -1.23 -13.81
C TYR A 6 13.97 -0.32 -14.75
N LYS A 7 13.50 -0.20 -16.00
CA LYS A 7 14.11 0.68 -17.01
C LYS A 7 13.63 2.11 -16.81
N LYS A 8 14.46 3.07 -17.19
CA LYS A 8 14.15 4.49 -16.99
C LYS A 8 12.92 4.93 -17.80
N GLU A 9 12.73 4.35 -18.97
CA GLU A 9 11.57 4.59 -19.83
C GLU A 9 10.25 4.05 -19.24
N ASP A 10 10.32 3.11 -18.30
CA ASP A 10 9.18 2.52 -17.59
C ASP A 10 8.96 3.20 -16.22
N MET A 11 9.40 4.46 -16.07
CA MET A 11 9.28 5.23 -14.83
C MET A 11 8.64 6.59 -15.08
N VAL A 12 7.73 6.96 -14.19
CA VAL A 12 7.27 8.34 -14.01
C VAL A 12 7.79 8.84 -12.67
N ILE A 13 8.56 9.91 -12.69
CA ILE A 13 9.14 10.55 -11.49
C ILE A 13 8.57 11.96 -11.42
N LEU A 14 7.90 12.29 -10.31
CA LEU A 14 7.36 13.62 -10.08
C LEU A 14 8.15 14.32 -8.96
N THR A 15 8.82 15.43 -9.25
CA THR A 15 9.47 16.27 -8.24
C THR A 15 9.09 17.73 -8.43
N ASP A 16 9.13 18.53 -7.36
CA ASP A 16 8.69 19.92 -7.36
C ASP A 16 9.79 20.93 -7.74
N ASP A 17 11.04 20.48 -7.86
CA ASP A 17 12.23 21.23 -8.22
C ASP A 17 12.55 21.26 -9.73
N GLN A 18 11.75 20.57 -10.53
CA GLN A 18 11.91 20.47 -11.99
C GLN A 18 10.99 21.44 -12.75
N GLU A 19 11.48 21.88 -13.92
CA GLU A 19 10.83 22.90 -14.74
C GLU A 19 9.58 22.39 -15.47
N ASN A 20 9.51 21.10 -15.80
CA ASN A 20 8.43 20.57 -16.63
C ASN A 20 7.10 20.49 -15.86
N PRO A 21 6.05 21.25 -16.23
CA PRO A 21 4.80 21.32 -15.46
C PRO A 21 4.06 19.98 -15.35
N ILE A 22 4.13 19.11 -16.37
CA ILE A 22 3.44 17.81 -16.34
C ILE A 22 4.12 16.78 -15.44
N MET A 23 5.36 17.07 -15.02
CA MET A 23 6.14 16.20 -14.16
C MET A 23 6.21 16.76 -12.72
N ARG A 24 5.53 17.89 -12.42
CA ARG A 24 5.41 18.41 -11.04
C ARG A 24 4.38 17.59 -10.25
N PRO A 25 4.55 17.36 -8.94
CA PRO A 25 3.64 16.56 -8.12
C PRO A 25 2.39 17.34 -7.70
N THR A 26 1.63 17.84 -8.68
CA THR A 26 0.30 18.41 -8.45
C THR A 26 -0.72 17.29 -8.22
N LYS A 27 -1.86 17.60 -7.59
CA LYS A 27 -2.92 16.61 -7.33
C LYS A 27 -3.32 15.88 -8.61
N ALA A 28 -3.53 16.63 -9.68
CA ALA A 28 -3.89 16.08 -10.99
C ALA A 28 -2.80 15.17 -11.57
N ASN A 29 -1.53 15.57 -11.49
CA ASN A 29 -0.42 14.79 -12.03
C ASN A 29 -0.16 13.52 -11.22
N ILE A 30 -0.27 13.57 -9.89
CA ILE A 30 -0.16 12.40 -9.02
C ILE A 30 -1.25 11.39 -9.36
N LYS A 31 -2.52 11.81 -9.41
CA LYS A 31 -3.64 10.92 -9.77
C LYS A 31 -3.45 10.31 -11.17
N ARG A 32 -2.98 11.11 -12.14
CA ARG A 32 -2.67 10.63 -13.49
C ARG A 32 -1.53 9.60 -13.48
N ALA A 33 -0.47 9.83 -12.72
CA ALA A 33 0.67 8.91 -12.62
C ALA A 33 0.28 7.60 -11.94
N MET A 34 -0.55 7.64 -10.89
CA MET A 34 -1.14 6.45 -10.25
C MET A 34 -1.97 5.65 -11.25
N GLY A 35 -2.86 6.30 -12.00
CA GLY A 35 -3.65 5.63 -13.04
C GLY A 35 -2.80 5.07 -14.19
N TRP A 36 -1.71 5.73 -14.56
CA TRP A 36 -0.74 5.22 -15.52
C TRP A 36 -0.01 3.97 -14.99
N LEU A 37 0.41 3.98 -13.72
CA LEU A 37 1.16 2.89 -13.10
C LEU A 37 0.38 1.57 -13.12
N VAL A 38 -0.92 1.62 -12.82
CA VAL A 38 -1.78 0.43 -12.80
C VAL A 38 -2.44 0.13 -14.15
N GLY A 39 -2.39 1.10 -15.08
CA GLY A 39 -3.09 1.05 -16.35
C GLY A 39 -2.54 -0.03 -17.27
N GLY A 40 -3.30 -1.11 -17.44
CA GLY A 40 -2.90 -2.22 -18.32
C GLY A 40 -1.98 -3.25 -17.67
N ALA A 41 -1.85 -3.23 -16.33
CA ALA A 41 -1.08 -4.24 -15.61
C ALA A 41 -1.68 -5.65 -15.81
N GLU A 42 -0.81 -6.62 -16.08
CA GLU A 42 -1.13 -8.02 -16.30
C GLU A 42 -0.56 -8.91 -15.20
N PRO A 43 -1.13 -10.11 -14.95
CA PRO A 43 -0.61 -11.03 -13.94
C PRO A 43 0.89 -11.31 -14.14
N ASN A 44 1.63 -11.30 -13.02
CA ASN A 44 3.09 -11.38 -12.92
C ASN A 44 3.87 -10.08 -13.25
N ASP A 45 3.19 -8.97 -13.55
CA ASP A 45 3.84 -7.65 -13.55
C ASP A 45 4.22 -7.24 -12.12
N SER A 46 5.33 -6.51 -11.99
CA SER A 46 5.84 -5.98 -10.72
C SER A 46 5.91 -4.45 -10.76
N LEU A 47 4.91 -3.81 -10.16
CA LEU A 47 4.75 -2.37 -10.05
C LEU A 47 5.42 -1.86 -8.78
N PHE A 48 5.97 -0.64 -8.86
CA PHE A 48 6.61 0.01 -7.72
C PHE A 48 6.11 1.45 -7.56
N LEU A 49 5.62 1.79 -6.36
CA LEU A 49 5.18 3.13 -6.00
C LEU A 49 6.05 3.66 -4.85
N HIS A 50 6.61 4.85 -4.99
CA HIS A 50 7.29 5.55 -3.90
C HIS A 50 6.71 6.94 -3.74
N TYR A 51 6.35 7.29 -2.51
CA TYR A 51 5.96 8.63 -2.12
C TYR A 51 6.84 9.11 -0.97
N SER A 52 7.36 10.33 -1.07
CA SER A 52 8.09 11.01 0.00
C SER A 52 7.62 12.46 0.05
N GLY A 53 6.97 12.84 1.15
CA GLY A 53 6.32 14.13 1.26
C GLY A 53 5.54 14.29 2.56
N HIS A 54 4.67 15.28 2.62
CA HIS A 54 3.81 15.49 3.78
C HIS A 54 2.64 14.50 3.75
N GLY A 55 2.38 13.90 4.91
CA GLY A 55 1.16 13.16 5.18
C GLY A 55 0.50 13.67 6.46
N GLY A 56 -0.76 13.33 6.65
CA GLY A 56 -1.58 13.74 7.79
C GLY A 56 -2.91 12.99 7.78
N GLN A 57 -3.84 13.44 8.63
CA GLN A 57 -5.15 12.83 8.80
C GLN A 57 -6.27 13.85 8.57
N THR A 58 -7.41 13.40 8.05
CA THR A 58 -8.67 14.17 7.95
C THR A 58 -9.83 13.36 8.54
N GLU A 59 -10.94 14.01 8.90
CA GLU A 59 -12.12 13.27 9.41
C GLU A 59 -12.64 12.30 8.34
N ASP A 60 -12.79 11.02 8.73
CA ASP A 60 -13.42 9.97 7.92
C ASP A 60 -14.93 10.27 7.83
N LEU A 61 -15.43 10.35 6.59
CA LEU A 61 -16.84 10.67 6.30
C LEU A 61 -17.68 9.44 5.93
N ASP A 62 -17.08 8.29 5.65
CA ASP A 62 -17.78 7.08 5.23
C ASP A 62 -17.78 5.96 6.30
N GLY A 63 -16.92 6.11 7.31
CA GLY A 63 -16.86 5.30 8.52
C GLY A 63 -16.18 3.96 8.29
N ASP A 64 -15.24 3.86 7.35
CA ASP A 64 -14.50 2.65 7.09
C ASP A 64 -13.23 2.50 7.95
N GLU A 65 -12.71 3.58 8.54
CA GLU A 65 -11.59 3.55 9.47
C GLU A 65 -12.03 3.41 10.94
N ASP A 66 -11.29 2.58 11.68
CA ASP A 66 -11.65 2.22 13.07
C ASP A 66 -11.40 3.38 14.05
N ASP A 67 -10.49 4.30 13.72
CA ASP A 67 -10.16 5.48 14.52
C ASP A 67 -10.92 6.75 14.08
N GLY A 68 -11.68 6.68 12.97
CA GLY A 68 -12.48 7.76 12.42
C GLY A 68 -11.69 8.83 11.66
N TYR A 69 -10.49 8.50 11.17
CA TYR A 69 -9.66 9.42 10.40
C TYR A 69 -9.09 8.77 9.13
N ASP A 70 -9.30 9.42 7.98
CA ASP A 70 -8.64 9.05 6.71
C ASP A 70 -7.19 9.57 6.72
N GLU A 71 -6.28 8.76 6.21
CA GLU A 71 -4.91 9.17 5.92
C GLU A 71 -4.81 9.93 4.61
N VAL A 72 -3.96 10.96 4.58
CA VAL A 72 -3.84 11.84 3.41
C VAL A 72 -2.40 12.10 3.00
N ILE A 73 -2.19 12.27 1.70
CA ILE A 73 -0.95 12.85 1.15
C ILE A 73 -1.20 14.25 0.61
N TYR A 74 -0.20 15.12 0.72
CA TYR A 74 -0.30 16.51 0.27
C TYR A 74 0.49 16.74 -1.03
N PRO A 75 -0.21 17.00 -2.16
CA PRO A 75 0.41 17.50 -3.38
C PRO A 75 1.01 18.90 -3.21
N VAL A 76 1.86 19.33 -4.15
CA VAL A 76 2.50 20.66 -4.09
C VAL A 76 1.48 21.82 -4.17
N ASP A 77 0.32 21.56 -4.76
CA ASP A 77 -0.79 22.50 -4.95
C ASP A 77 -1.97 22.24 -3.98
N HIS A 78 -1.73 21.54 -2.86
CA HIS A 78 -2.79 21.17 -1.91
C HIS A 78 -3.54 22.36 -1.31
N THR A 79 -2.93 23.54 -1.26
CA THR A 79 -3.60 24.76 -0.78
C THR A 79 -4.75 25.20 -1.67
N GLU A 80 -4.68 24.90 -2.97
CA GLU A 80 -5.68 25.27 -3.97
C GLU A 80 -6.56 24.08 -4.36
N ASN A 81 -6.00 22.87 -4.43
CA ASN A 81 -6.65 21.67 -4.95
C ASN A 81 -6.94 20.59 -3.89
N GLY A 82 -6.56 20.84 -2.63
CA GLY A 82 -6.74 19.91 -1.51
C GLY A 82 -5.73 18.74 -1.50
N HIS A 83 -5.82 17.91 -0.48
CA HIS A 83 -5.04 16.68 -0.32
C HIS A 83 -5.64 15.52 -1.14
N ILE A 84 -4.98 14.36 -1.13
CA ILE A 84 -5.50 13.09 -1.67
C ILE A 84 -5.68 12.16 -0.47
N VAL A 85 -6.90 11.67 -0.26
CA VAL A 85 -7.25 10.70 0.78
C VAL A 85 -6.81 9.28 0.36
N ASP A 86 -6.53 8.43 1.32
CA ASP A 86 -6.22 7.00 1.17
C ASP A 86 -7.28 6.24 0.36
N ASP A 87 -8.53 6.63 0.53
CA ASP A 87 -9.71 6.15 -0.17
C ASP A 87 -9.58 6.28 -1.72
N ASP A 88 -9.12 7.45 -2.16
CA ASP A 88 -8.79 7.75 -3.55
C ASP A 88 -7.61 6.90 -4.02
N ILE A 89 -6.59 6.73 -3.18
CA ILE A 89 -5.38 5.95 -3.49
C ILE A 89 -5.75 4.47 -3.65
N HIS A 90 -6.57 3.92 -2.75
CA HIS A 90 -7.04 2.55 -2.81
C HIS A 90 -7.86 2.31 -4.09
N ALA A 91 -8.80 3.20 -4.39
CA ALA A 91 -9.65 3.11 -5.58
C ALA A 91 -8.84 3.17 -6.88
N MET A 92 -7.75 3.93 -6.93
CA MET A 92 -6.90 4.07 -8.12
C MET A 92 -5.83 2.98 -8.21
N CYS A 93 -5.18 2.63 -7.11
CA CYS A 93 -3.96 1.81 -7.12
C CYS A 93 -4.19 0.35 -6.75
N VAL A 94 -5.26 0.03 -6.01
CA VAL A 94 -5.47 -1.32 -5.45
C VAL A 94 -6.65 -2.01 -6.14
N LYS A 95 -7.82 -1.36 -6.13
CA LYS A 95 -9.08 -1.92 -6.66
C LYS A 95 -9.00 -2.35 -8.14
N PRO A 96 -8.29 -1.65 -9.04
CA PRO A 96 -8.23 -2.05 -10.45
C PRO A 96 -7.28 -3.21 -10.77
N LEU A 97 -6.41 -3.59 -9.83
CA LEU A 97 -5.35 -4.58 -10.11
C LEU A 97 -5.92 -6.00 -10.24
N LYS A 98 -5.40 -6.73 -11.22
CA LYS A 98 -5.78 -8.13 -11.46
C LYS A 98 -5.06 -9.06 -10.48
N ALA A 99 -5.63 -10.24 -10.28
CA ALA A 99 -4.98 -11.28 -9.49
C ALA A 99 -3.58 -11.60 -10.02
N GLY A 100 -2.61 -11.71 -9.11
CA GLY A 100 -1.20 -12.00 -9.45
C GLY A 100 -0.39 -10.81 -9.97
N VAL A 101 -0.95 -9.60 -10.04
CA VAL A 101 -0.15 -8.38 -10.22
C VAL A 101 0.49 -8.03 -8.87
N ARG A 102 1.80 -7.77 -8.85
CA ARG A 102 2.51 -7.26 -7.67
C ARG A 102 2.52 -5.73 -7.69
N LEU A 103 2.10 -5.09 -6.61
CA LEU A 103 2.38 -3.69 -6.32
C LEU A 103 3.16 -3.58 -5.01
N THR A 104 4.41 -3.10 -5.09
CA THR A 104 5.22 -2.75 -3.92
C THR A 104 5.19 -1.23 -3.72
N ALA A 105 4.70 -0.78 -2.57
CA ALA A 105 4.65 0.64 -2.23
C ALA A 105 5.59 0.99 -1.07
N ILE A 106 6.19 2.18 -1.10
CA ILE A 106 6.93 2.76 0.02
C ILE A 106 6.41 4.18 0.26
N PHE A 107 6.00 4.46 1.49
CA PHE A 107 5.59 5.80 1.92
C PHE A 107 6.54 6.35 2.99
N ASP A 108 7.26 7.41 2.64
CA ASP A 108 8.04 8.27 3.53
C ASP A 108 7.21 9.50 3.95
N SER A 109 6.09 9.27 4.62
CA SER A 109 5.24 10.33 5.18
C SER A 109 4.75 9.96 6.57
N CYS A 110 4.46 10.98 7.39
CA CYS A 110 3.77 10.78 8.67
C CYS A 110 2.35 10.25 8.39
N HIS A 111 1.82 9.43 9.30
CA HIS A 111 0.47 8.86 9.20
C HIS A 111 0.23 8.14 7.85
N SER A 112 1.07 7.14 7.57
CA SER A 112 1.03 6.41 6.28
C SER A 112 0.90 4.91 6.45
N ALA A 113 0.55 4.45 7.65
CA ALA A 113 0.36 3.03 7.95
C ALA A 113 -0.80 2.41 7.14
N THR A 114 -1.85 3.21 6.93
CA THR A 114 -3.11 2.82 6.29
C THR A 114 -3.40 3.61 5.02
N VAL A 115 -2.45 4.38 4.47
CA VAL A 115 -2.66 5.28 3.29
C VAL A 115 -3.07 4.62 1.96
N MET A 116 -3.26 3.30 1.97
CA MET A 116 -3.76 2.50 0.84
C MET A 116 -4.91 1.57 1.26
N ASP A 117 -5.48 1.77 2.44
CA ASP A 117 -6.54 1.00 3.11
C ASP A 117 -6.29 -0.50 3.14
N LEU A 118 -5.03 -0.91 3.31
CA LEU A 118 -4.69 -2.33 3.29
C LEU A 118 -5.11 -3.01 4.60
N PRO A 119 -5.89 -4.12 4.55
CA PRO A 119 -6.55 -4.67 5.73
C PRO A 119 -5.64 -5.49 6.65
N TYR A 120 -4.48 -5.91 6.16
CA TYR A 120 -3.49 -6.67 6.94
C TYR A 120 -2.31 -5.78 7.28
N VAL A 121 -1.96 -5.64 8.56
CA VAL A 121 -0.80 -4.85 8.99
C VAL A 121 0.09 -5.68 9.91
N TYR A 122 1.38 -5.70 9.62
CA TYR A 122 2.42 -6.44 10.32
C TYR A 122 3.47 -5.50 10.90
N SER A 123 4.03 -5.90 12.04
CA SER A 123 5.16 -5.26 12.71
C SER A 123 6.23 -6.28 13.07
N THR A 124 7.38 -5.80 13.55
CA THR A 124 8.44 -6.65 14.12
C THR A 124 7.99 -7.48 15.33
N LYS A 125 6.84 -7.14 15.95
CA LYS A 125 6.24 -7.89 17.06
C LYS A 125 5.16 -8.90 16.62
N GLY A 126 4.92 -9.02 15.32
CA GLY A 126 3.83 -9.80 14.75
C GLY A 126 2.70 -8.92 14.20
N ILE A 127 1.53 -9.53 14.09
CA ILE A 127 0.34 -8.96 13.41
C ILE A 127 -0.27 -7.83 14.24
N LEU A 128 -0.57 -6.71 13.60
CA LEU A 128 -1.18 -5.51 14.19
C LEU A 128 -2.67 -5.33 13.83
N LYS A 129 -3.04 -5.57 12.56
CA LYS A 129 -4.43 -5.43 12.04
C LYS A 129 -4.72 -6.64 11.15
N GLU A 130 -5.86 -7.28 11.39
CA GLU A 130 -6.43 -8.33 10.54
C GLU A 130 -7.94 -8.12 10.40
N PRO A 131 -8.51 -8.35 9.21
CA PRO A 131 -9.94 -8.30 9.01
C PRO A 131 -10.64 -9.50 9.65
N ASN A 132 -11.93 -9.34 9.97
CA ASN A 132 -12.74 -10.44 10.48
C ASN A 132 -13.05 -11.46 9.36
N LEU A 133 -12.26 -12.55 9.32
CA LEU A 133 -12.34 -13.64 8.32
C LEU A 133 -13.76 -14.17 8.05
N ALA A 134 -14.64 -14.20 9.04
CA ALA A 134 -16.03 -14.67 8.85
C ALA A 134 -16.85 -13.72 7.95
N LYS A 135 -16.53 -12.42 7.95
CA LYS A 135 -17.12 -11.42 7.06
C LYS A 135 -16.59 -11.57 5.63
N GLU A 136 -15.32 -11.94 5.46
CA GLU A 136 -14.67 -12.11 4.16
C GLU A 136 -15.05 -13.42 3.44
N ALA A 137 -15.27 -14.50 4.21
CA ALA A 137 -15.71 -15.78 3.67
C ALA A 137 -17.02 -15.68 2.87
N GLY A 138 -17.91 -14.76 3.26
CA GLY A 138 -19.18 -14.51 2.58
C GLY A 138 -19.07 -13.87 1.20
N GLN A 139 -17.89 -13.37 0.81
CA GLN A 139 -17.67 -12.65 -0.45
C GLN A 139 -16.83 -13.43 -1.48
N GLY A 140 -16.45 -14.69 -1.20
CA GLY A 140 -15.74 -15.56 -2.15
C GLY A 140 -14.23 -15.31 -2.29
N LEU A 141 -13.69 -14.32 -1.57
CA LEU A 141 -12.28 -13.93 -1.60
C LEU A 141 -11.33 -15.02 -1.04
N LEU A 142 -11.79 -15.79 -0.04
CA LEU A 142 -11.01 -16.89 0.54
C LEU A 142 -10.62 -17.96 -0.49
N GLY A 143 -11.46 -18.21 -1.49
CA GLY A 143 -11.17 -19.20 -2.54
C GLY A 143 -10.05 -18.74 -3.49
N ALA A 144 -10.03 -17.46 -3.86
CA ALA A 144 -8.98 -16.89 -4.70
C ALA A 144 -7.64 -16.82 -3.94
N PHE A 145 -7.69 -16.38 -2.68
CA PHE A 145 -6.52 -16.25 -1.83
C PHE A 145 -5.86 -17.60 -1.48
N THR A 146 -6.65 -18.61 -1.12
CA THR A 146 -6.13 -19.97 -0.82
C THR A 146 -5.51 -20.64 -2.04
N SER A 147 -6.03 -20.38 -3.25
CA SER A 147 -5.47 -20.92 -4.50
C SER A 147 -4.10 -20.33 -4.82
N TYR A 148 -3.89 -19.03 -4.51
CA TYR A 148 -2.60 -18.36 -4.68
C TYR A 148 -1.55 -18.88 -3.67
N ALA A 149 -1.93 -19.00 -2.39
CA ALA A 149 -1.04 -19.50 -1.35
C ALA A 149 -0.67 -20.99 -1.51
N SER A 150 -1.51 -21.79 -2.18
CA SER A 150 -1.27 -23.23 -2.38
C SER A 150 -0.60 -23.59 -3.72
N GLY A 151 -0.41 -22.61 -4.62
CA GLY A 151 0.14 -22.85 -5.96
C GLY A 151 -0.77 -23.68 -6.88
N ASP A 152 -2.05 -23.83 -6.54
CA ASP A 152 -3.00 -24.66 -7.27
C ASP A 152 -3.73 -23.86 -8.37
N MET A 153 -3.17 -23.91 -9.58
CA MET A 153 -3.71 -23.24 -10.77
C MET A 153 -5.14 -23.68 -11.14
N ALA A 154 -5.61 -24.85 -10.69
CA ALA A 154 -6.97 -25.32 -10.95
C ALA A 154 -8.02 -24.60 -10.07
N GLY A 155 -7.63 -24.17 -8.87
CA GLY A 155 -8.49 -23.42 -7.95
C GLY A 155 -8.85 -22.02 -8.47
N VAL A 156 -7.88 -21.35 -9.11
CA VAL A 156 -8.03 -19.99 -9.67
C VAL A 156 -9.18 -19.89 -10.69
N ALA A 157 -9.32 -20.88 -11.58
CA ALA A 157 -10.38 -20.90 -12.58
C ALA A 157 -11.79 -21.03 -11.97
N SER A 158 -11.91 -21.77 -10.86
CA SER A 158 -13.18 -21.93 -10.13
C SER A 158 -13.59 -20.67 -9.38
N SER A 159 -12.62 -19.90 -8.84
CA SER A 159 -12.86 -18.63 -8.14
C SER A 159 -13.41 -17.56 -9.08
N VAL A 160 -12.88 -17.49 -10.31
CA VAL A 160 -13.39 -16.59 -11.37
C VAL A 160 -14.83 -16.96 -11.78
N PHE A 161 -15.13 -18.25 -11.87
CA PHE A 161 -16.49 -18.72 -12.18
C PHE A 161 -17.51 -18.42 -11.06
N GLY A 162 -17.06 -18.46 -9.80
CA GLY A 162 -17.86 -18.07 -8.64
C GLY A 162 -18.21 -16.58 -8.64
N PHE A 163 -17.22 -15.73 -8.95
CA PHE A 163 -17.41 -14.29 -9.10
C PHE A 163 -18.42 -13.92 -10.19
N ALA A 164 -18.32 -14.59 -11.36
CA ALA A 164 -19.25 -14.38 -12.48
C ALA A 164 -20.69 -14.81 -12.14
N LYS A 165 -20.87 -15.85 -11.32
CA LYS A 165 -22.18 -16.34 -10.89
C LYS A 165 -22.83 -15.41 -9.85
N THR A 166 -22.05 -14.86 -8.92
CA THR A 166 -22.53 -13.87 -7.94
C THR A 166 -22.96 -12.57 -8.61
N ALA A 167 -22.25 -12.14 -9.68
CA ALA A 167 -22.64 -10.97 -10.47
C ALA A 167 -23.95 -11.16 -11.26
N MET A 168 -24.40 -12.39 -11.51
CA MET A 168 -25.65 -12.68 -12.22
C MET A 168 -26.88 -12.85 -11.33
N MET A 169 -26.72 -12.94 -10.00
CA MET A 169 -27.83 -13.06 -9.05
C MET A 169 -27.98 -11.76 -8.28
N GLY A 170 -28.59 -10.78 -8.93
CA GLY A 170 -28.89 -9.50 -8.32
C GLY A 170 -30.06 -9.55 -7.33
N ASN A 171 -30.02 -8.56 -6.42
CA ASN A 171 -31.16 -7.82 -5.87
C ASN A 171 -31.60 -8.06 -4.42
N ASP A 172 -30.67 -8.15 -3.45
CA ASP A 172 -30.94 -7.85 -2.02
C ASP A 172 -29.64 -7.57 -1.22
N GLY A 173 -28.92 -6.50 -1.57
CA GLY A 173 -27.56 -6.24 -1.05
C GLY A 173 -27.29 -4.83 -0.50
N TYR A 174 -28.30 -3.98 -0.34
CA TYR A 174 -28.08 -2.54 -0.09
C TYR A 174 -27.48 -2.19 1.29
N ASN A 175 -27.27 -3.16 2.19
CA ASN A 175 -26.65 -2.95 3.51
C ASN A 175 -25.55 -3.97 3.87
N LYS A 176 -24.93 -4.64 2.87
CA LYS A 176 -23.93 -5.70 3.15
C LYS A 176 -22.64 -5.65 2.32
N THR A 177 -22.38 -4.51 1.70
CA THR A 177 -21.10 -4.14 1.09
C THR A 177 -20.52 -2.94 1.85
N LYS A 178 -20.06 -3.17 3.09
CA LYS A 178 -18.82 -2.52 3.51
C LYS A 178 -17.75 -3.27 2.73
N ASP A 179 -17.33 -2.71 1.59
CA ASP A 179 -16.32 -3.28 0.69
C ASP A 179 -15.18 -3.77 1.57
N THR A 180 -14.89 -5.07 1.58
CA THR A 180 -13.68 -5.55 2.25
C THR A 180 -12.54 -4.94 1.44
N ARG A 181 -11.71 -4.06 2.04
CA ARG A 181 -10.55 -3.42 1.38
C ARG A 181 -9.45 -4.40 0.94
N THR A 182 -9.79 -5.67 0.82
CA THR A 182 -8.94 -6.72 0.30
C THR A 182 -8.89 -6.68 -1.22
N SER A 183 -7.86 -7.29 -1.79
CA SER A 183 -7.70 -7.41 -3.24
C SER A 183 -7.14 -8.79 -3.61
N PRO A 184 -7.55 -9.37 -4.75
CA PRO A 184 -6.92 -10.57 -5.28
C PRO A 184 -5.51 -10.30 -5.84
N ALA A 185 -5.12 -9.03 -6.02
CA ALA A 185 -3.76 -8.64 -6.39
C ALA A 185 -2.81 -8.71 -5.19
N ASP A 186 -1.51 -8.84 -5.47
CA ASP A 186 -0.45 -8.94 -4.48
C ASP A 186 0.10 -7.54 -4.16
N VAL A 187 -0.55 -6.83 -3.23
CA VAL A 187 -0.19 -5.47 -2.85
C VAL A 187 0.48 -5.49 -1.49
N VAL A 188 1.70 -4.95 -1.43
CA VAL A 188 2.49 -4.79 -0.19
C VAL A 188 2.98 -3.35 -0.07
N MET A 189 2.84 -2.78 1.12
CA MET A 189 3.24 -1.40 1.41
C MET A 189 4.15 -1.36 2.63
N TRP A 190 5.23 -0.59 2.53
CA TRP A 190 6.14 -0.29 3.63
C TRP A 190 6.00 1.17 4.04
N SER A 191 5.81 1.42 5.34
CA SER A 191 5.70 2.76 5.88
C SER A 191 6.39 2.89 7.24
N GLY A 192 6.70 4.12 7.64
CA GLY A 192 7.30 4.44 8.93
C GLY A 192 6.33 5.21 9.82
N SER A 193 5.88 4.60 10.92
CA SER A 193 4.99 5.23 11.91
C SER A 193 5.76 5.75 13.13
N LYS A 194 5.26 6.80 13.80
CA LYS A 194 5.77 7.26 15.12
C LYS A 194 4.82 6.77 16.22
N ASP A 195 5.38 6.34 17.36
CA ASP A 195 4.59 5.82 18.49
C ASP A 195 3.73 6.87 19.22
N ASP A 196 4.19 8.12 19.27
CA ASP A 196 3.53 9.16 20.07
C ASP A 196 2.57 9.97 19.20
N GLN A 197 1.40 9.40 18.97
CA GLN A 197 0.18 10.05 18.47
C GLN A 197 -0.39 11.07 19.50
N THR A 198 0.45 11.99 20.01
CA THR A 198 -0.02 13.12 20.82
C THR A 198 0.25 14.41 20.04
N SER A 199 -0.82 14.99 19.51
CA SER A 199 -0.92 16.19 18.67
C SER A 199 -0.36 17.50 19.28
N ALA A 200 0.29 17.45 20.45
CA ALA A 200 0.81 18.61 21.15
C ALA A 200 2.22 19.06 20.69
N ASP A 201 3.01 18.17 20.06
CA ASP A 201 4.43 18.44 19.75
C ASP A 201 4.79 18.38 18.26
N ALA A 202 3.80 18.50 17.36
CA ALA A 202 4.00 18.52 15.90
C ALA A 202 4.74 19.79 15.38
N THR A 203 5.51 20.46 16.25
CA THR A 203 6.44 21.55 15.91
C THR A 203 7.90 21.19 16.23
N ILE A 204 8.28 19.91 16.13
CA ILE A 204 9.68 19.50 16.34
C ILE A 204 10.20 18.72 15.12
N ALA A 205 11.12 19.38 14.41
CA ALA A 205 11.99 18.91 13.34
C ALA A 205 11.34 18.63 11.96
N ASN A 206 11.06 19.73 11.25
CA ASN A 206 10.68 19.87 9.84
C ASN A 206 11.73 19.34 8.83
N LYS A 207 12.15 18.08 8.94
CA LYS A 207 12.97 17.41 7.92
C LYS A 207 12.77 15.89 7.95
N ALA A 208 11.76 15.41 7.23
CA ALA A 208 11.71 14.03 6.80
C ALA A 208 12.78 13.82 5.71
N THR A 209 14.02 13.56 6.12
CA THR A 209 14.89 12.75 5.26
C THR A 209 14.18 11.39 5.16
N GLY A 210 13.91 10.89 3.95
CA GLY A 210 13.17 9.64 3.71
C GLY A 210 13.78 8.46 4.48
N ALA A 211 13.37 8.29 5.73
CA ALA A 211 13.98 7.38 6.68
C ALA A 211 13.59 5.95 6.34
N MET A 212 12.34 5.75 5.92
CA MET A 212 11.81 4.47 5.53
C MET A 212 12.45 4.01 4.22
N SER A 213 12.50 4.86 3.17
CA SER A 213 13.22 4.52 1.93
C SER A 213 14.71 4.30 2.16
N TYR A 214 15.37 5.14 2.98
CA TYR A 214 16.76 4.95 3.34
C TYR A 214 17.00 3.59 4.01
N ALA A 215 16.20 3.24 5.01
CA ALA A 215 16.33 2.00 5.75
C ALA A 215 16.01 0.79 4.86
N PHE A 216 14.95 0.85 4.06
CA PHE A 216 14.56 -0.17 3.10
C PHE A 216 15.68 -0.46 2.08
N ILE A 217 16.19 0.59 1.44
CA ILE A 217 17.27 0.46 0.46
C ILE A 217 18.55 -0.07 1.12
N SER A 218 18.85 0.39 2.34
CA SER A 218 20.05 -0.04 3.07
C SER A 218 19.95 -1.52 3.48
N ALA A 219 18.79 -1.96 3.96
CA ALA A 219 18.54 -3.36 4.32
C ALA A 219 18.68 -4.29 3.10
N LEU A 220 18.05 -3.95 1.97
CA LEU A 220 18.16 -4.74 0.73
C LEU A 220 19.57 -4.74 0.12
N LYS A 221 20.33 -3.64 0.30
CA LYS A 221 21.72 -3.60 -0.15
C LYS A 221 22.61 -4.52 0.68
N ALA A 222 22.38 -4.58 2.00
CA ALA A 222 23.14 -5.40 2.94
C ALA A 222 22.81 -6.89 2.79
N ASN A 223 21.53 -7.23 2.68
CA ASN A 223 21.07 -8.59 2.40
C ASN A 223 19.99 -8.57 1.29
N PRO A 224 20.31 -8.95 0.05
CA PRO A 224 19.30 -8.99 -1.01
C PRO A 224 18.36 -10.21 -0.93
N ASP A 225 18.73 -11.24 -0.16
CA ASP A 225 17.97 -12.49 -0.04
C ASP A 225 17.45 -12.66 1.40
N GLN A 226 16.28 -12.08 1.66
CA GLN A 226 15.66 -12.07 2.98
C GLN A 226 14.15 -12.27 2.89
N THR A 227 13.59 -12.85 3.94
CA THR A 227 12.15 -12.97 4.17
C THR A 227 11.51 -11.62 4.49
N TYR A 228 10.19 -11.52 4.39
CA TYR A 228 9.47 -10.30 4.79
C TYR A 228 9.74 -9.93 6.26
N VAL A 229 9.77 -10.93 7.16
CA VAL A 229 10.04 -10.70 8.58
C VAL A 229 11.50 -10.28 8.83
N GLU A 230 12.46 -10.87 8.14
CA GLU A 230 13.86 -10.44 8.22
C GLU A 230 14.03 -9.02 7.69
N LEU A 231 13.40 -8.68 6.57
CA LEU A 231 13.43 -7.33 6.00
C LEU A 231 12.84 -6.31 6.96
N LEU A 232 11.68 -6.61 7.56
CA LEU A 232 11.05 -5.73 8.54
C LEU A 232 11.93 -5.50 9.77
N ASN A 233 12.59 -6.55 10.27
CA ASN A 233 13.53 -6.46 11.40
C ASN A 233 14.78 -5.67 11.04
N ASN A 234 15.41 -5.93 9.89
CA ASN A 234 16.60 -5.22 9.42
C ASN A 234 16.33 -3.73 9.20
N ILE A 235 15.17 -3.39 8.63
CA ILE A 235 14.72 -2.00 8.50
C ILE A 235 14.57 -1.36 9.90
N ARG A 236 13.96 -2.08 10.85
CA ARG A 236 13.78 -1.57 12.22
C ARG A 236 15.12 -1.29 12.88
N ASP A 237 16.10 -2.18 12.74
CA ASP A 237 17.43 -1.99 13.32
C ASP A 237 18.10 -0.72 12.78
N ILE A 238 18.05 -0.51 11.46
CA ILE A 238 18.59 0.70 10.81
C ILE A 238 17.85 1.96 11.27
N LEU A 239 16.53 1.89 11.42
CA LEU A 239 15.73 3.01 11.90
C LEU A 239 16.07 3.35 13.36
N MET A 240 16.17 2.36 14.26
CA MET A 240 16.43 2.59 15.68
C MET A 240 17.74 3.31 15.98
N GLU A 241 18.73 3.22 15.10
CA GLU A 241 20.00 3.94 15.27
C GLU A 241 19.85 5.46 15.15
N LYS A 242 18.89 5.94 14.35
CA LYS A 242 18.86 7.36 13.89
C LYS A 242 17.47 8.00 13.89
N TYR A 243 16.41 7.20 13.99
CA TYR A 243 15.03 7.62 13.79
C TYR A 243 14.12 6.98 14.84
N SER A 244 13.10 7.72 15.27
CA SER A 244 12.06 7.18 16.16
C SER A 244 11.01 6.33 15.41
N GLN A 245 11.01 6.37 14.08
CA GLN A 245 10.03 5.65 13.26
C GLN A 245 10.13 4.13 13.46
N LYS A 246 8.96 3.48 13.49
CA LYS A 246 8.79 2.03 13.43
C LYS A 246 8.31 1.65 12.04
N PRO A 247 8.97 0.68 11.39
CA PRO A 247 8.49 0.20 10.11
C PRO A 247 7.26 -0.66 10.33
N GLN A 248 6.31 -0.54 9.41
CA GLN A 248 5.15 -1.40 9.29
C GLN A 248 5.07 -1.92 7.87
N LEU A 249 4.48 -3.11 7.74
CA LEU A 249 4.21 -3.76 6.48
C LEU A 249 2.70 -3.97 6.37
N SER A 250 2.05 -3.36 5.39
CA SER A 250 0.61 -3.51 5.15
C SER A 250 0.37 -4.27 3.85
N CYS A 251 -0.65 -5.14 3.79
CA CYS A 251 -0.89 -6.04 2.66
C CYS A 251 -2.39 -6.13 2.30
N SER A 252 -2.69 -6.36 1.02
CA SER A 252 -4.08 -6.59 0.52
C SER A 252 -4.67 -7.93 0.94
N HIS A 253 -3.82 -8.85 1.39
CA HIS A 253 -4.15 -10.22 1.72
C HIS A 253 -3.26 -10.76 2.84
N PRO A 254 -3.62 -11.88 3.52
CA PRO A 254 -2.74 -12.48 4.50
C PRO A 254 -1.37 -12.79 3.88
N LEU A 255 -0.31 -12.57 4.64
CA LEU A 255 1.06 -12.79 4.19
C LEU A 255 1.78 -13.74 5.14
N ASP A 256 2.29 -14.85 4.61
CA ASP A 256 3.30 -15.63 5.33
C ASP A 256 4.61 -14.86 5.31
N THR A 257 4.92 -14.21 6.43
CA THR A 257 6.10 -13.35 6.55
C THR A 257 7.44 -14.11 6.51
N ASN A 258 7.41 -15.45 6.54
CA ASN A 258 8.60 -16.30 6.34
C ASN A 258 8.92 -16.55 4.86
N LEU A 259 8.06 -16.11 3.93
CA LEU A 259 8.38 -16.14 2.51
C LEU A 259 9.45 -15.10 2.17
N LYS A 260 10.21 -15.38 1.11
CA LYS A 260 11.21 -14.44 0.57
C LYS A 260 10.53 -13.20 0.02
N PHE A 261 11.08 -12.03 0.36
CA PHE A 261 10.69 -10.78 -0.28
C PHE A 261 11.25 -10.75 -1.71
N VAL A 262 10.39 -10.43 -2.67
CA VAL A 262 10.74 -10.33 -4.10
C VAL A 262 10.19 -9.03 -4.68
N MET A 263 10.88 -8.46 -5.66
CA MET A 263 10.46 -7.29 -6.45
C MET A 263 10.79 -7.54 -7.91
#